data_AF-A0A1G8FNP8-F1
#
_entry.id   AF-A0A1G8FNP8-F1
#
_cell.length_a   1.000
_cell.length_b   1.000
_cell.length_c   1.000
_cell.angle_alpha   90.00
_cell.angle_beta   90.00
_cell.angle_gamma   90.00
#
_symmetry.space_group_name_H-M   'P 1'
#
loop_
_entity.id
_entity.type
_entity.pdbx_description
1 polymer ?
#
loop_
_entity_poly.entity_id
_entity_poly.type
_entity_poly.pdbx_seq_one_letter_code
_entity_poly.pdbx_strand_id
1 'polypeptide(L)'
;MTRPVRSSLLGAVMFLTVGVALTGCDGFVIGDRPPATSSVSAAPESSASATANPTPVALPMLPERPAPGDGWTAFTDEQRLVSFEVPDSWTVEAIEDPGEGFEEGGLHFDVSNADGATLAQLHTRITPPAEECAADGASPYVVLSSEPVDVPSTAEAEGSIEPRFVVRVIQGFRFFSSYGITDVVGGADGAACVLYNTVQGPDHIGLYSFGDAVQLRALDPTQVGSRTQSFATIAEAQKRFSQKDFDAIRRMIMSLQVAS
;
A
#
# COMPACT_ATOMS: atom_id res chain seq x y z
N MET A 1 -9.33 -52.25 -23.40
CA MET A 1 -9.84 -52.57 -22.05
C MET A 1 -10.63 -51.37 -21.56
N THR A 2 -11.95 -51.50 -21.47
CA THR A 2 -12.89 -50.42 -21.13
C THR A 2 -13.16 -50.41 -19.62
N ARG A 3 -12.97 -49.25 -18.97
CA ARG A 3 -13.42 -49.02 -17.58
C ARG A 3 -14.75 -48.26 -17.60
N PRO A 4 -15.80 -48.71 -16.88
CA PRO A 4 -17.08 -48.04 -16.86
C PRO A 4 -17.09 -46.84 -15.88
N VAL A 5 -17.82 -45.80 -16.27
CA VAL A 5 -18.26 -44.71 -15.39
C VAL A 5 -19.24 -45.25 -14.35
N ARG A 6 -19.20 -44.71 -13.12
CA ARG A 6 -20.29 -44.86 -12.14
C ARG A 6 -20.82 -43.48 -11.75
N SER A 7 -22.08 -43.25 -12.07
CA SER A 7 -22.82 -42.03 -11.73
C SER A 7 -23.65 -42.24 -10.45
N SER A 8 -23.75 -41.16 -9.66
CA SER A 8 -24.89 -40.68 -8.87
C SER A 8 -25.77 -41.64 -8.05
N LEU A 9 -26.09 -41.27 -6.79
CA LEU A 9 -27.45 -40.89 -6.34
C LEU A 9 -27.59 -40.75 -4.80
N LEU A 10 -28.41 -39.79 -4.35
CA LEU A 10 -29.10 -39.67 -3.04
C LEU A 10 -28.19 -39.53 -1.79
N GLY A 11 -28.46 -38.77 -0.72
CA GLY A 11 -29.52 -37.84 -0.27
C GLY A 11 -29.06 -37.23 1.08
N ALA A 12 -29.78 -36.39 1.84
CA ALA A 12 -31.12 -35.78 1.70
C ALA A 12 -31.20 -34.48 2.56
N VAL A 13 -32.41 -33.96 2.84
CA VAL A 13 -32.68 -32.69 3.56
C VAL A 13 -32.77 -32.85 5.09
N MET A 14 -32.36 -31.83 5.86
CA MET A 14 -32.98 -31.55 7.16
C MET A 14 -33.06 -30.05 7.48
N PHE A 15 -34.27 -29.54 7.67
CA PHE A 15 -34.53 -28.21 8.24
C PHE A 15 -34.45 -28.28 9.78
N LEU A 16 -34.00 -27.21 10.43
CA LEU A 16 -34.41 -26.91 11.80
C LEU A 16 -34.71 -25.41 11.96
N THR A 17 -35.84 -25.11 12.61
CA THR A 17 -36.32 -23.77 12.98
C THR A 17 -36.42 -23.66 14.51
N VAL A 18 -36.98 -22.54 15.02
CA VAL A 18 -37.21 -22.18 16.44
C VAL A 18 -36.05 -21.37 17.06
N GLY A 19 -36.29 -20.24 17.74
CA GLY A 19 -37.58 -19.60 18.06
C GLY A 19 -37.50 -18.18 18.63
N VAL A 20 -38.67 -17.60 18.88
CA VAL A 20 -38.91 -16.23 19.38
C VAL A 20 -39.09 -16.21 20.89
N ALA A 21 -38.62 -15.15 21.56
CA ALA A 21 -39.00 -14.79 22.94
C ALA A 21 -39.33 -13.27 23.04
N LEU A 22 -40.17 -12.89 24.01
CA LEU A 22 -40.83 -11.58 24.13
C LEU A 22 -40.59 -10.91 25.51
N THR A 23 -40.96 -9.61 25.63
CA THR A 23 -41.17 -8.78 26.86
C THR A 23 -39.92 -8.31 27.64
N GLY A 24 -39.86 -7.15 28.32
CA GLY A 24 -40.78 -6.01 28.56
C GLY A 24 -39.98 -4.69 28.82
N CYS A 25 -40.51 -3.45 28.77
CA CYS A 25 -41.29 -2.72 29.81
C CYS A 25 -40.59 -2.70 31.20
N ASP A 26 -40.38 -1.62 31.96
CA ASP A 26 -40.75 -0.17 31.96
C ASP A 26 -39.57 0.60 32.63
N GLY A 27 -39.28 1.89 32.41
CA GLY A 27 -40.04 3.06 32.86
C GLY A 27 -39.41 3.70 34.13
N PHE A 28 -38.82 4.90 34.03
CA PHE A 28 -38.48 5.75 35.18
C PHE A 28 -38.88 7.20 34.93
N VAL A 29 -39.42 7.85 35.97
CA VAL A 29 -40.28 9.05 35.85
C VAL A 29 -39.62 10.28 36.48
N ILE A 30 -39.89 11.43 35.86
CA ILE A 30 -39.48 12.78 36.26
C ILE A 30 -40.22 13.22 37.55
N GLY A 31 -39.50 13.82 38.50
CA GLY A 31 -40.07 14.82 39.41
C GLY A 31 -39.72 16.24 38.90
N ASP A 32 -40.65 17.17 38.66
CA ASP A 32 -41.39 17.97 39.66
C ASP A 32 -40.43 18.73 40.63
N ARG A 33 -40.51 20.04 40.93
CA ARG A 33 -41.53 21.11 40.72
C ARG A 33 -40.99 22.44 41.40
N PRO A 34 -41.62 23.65 41.40
CA PRO A 34 -42.10 24.58 40.36
C PRO A 34 -41.45 26.02 40.46
N PRO A 35 -42.12 27.22 40.40
CA PRO A 35 -41.54 28.35 39.65
C PRO A 35 -41.32 29.66 40.45
N ALA A 36 -40.68 30.68 39.85
CA ALA A 36 -40.85 32.09 40.24
C ALA A 36 -40.33 33.10 39.19
N THR A 37 -41.21 34.02 38.78
CA THR A 37 -41.02 35.44 38.39
C THR A 37 -39.72 35.97 37.76
N SER A 38 -39.93 36.71 36.68
CA SER A 38 -38.99 37.60 35.95
C SER A 38 -38.34 38.69 36.80
N SER A 39 -37.10 39.08 36.46
CA SER A 39 -36.57 40.45 36.65
C SER A 39 -35.38 40.77 35.74
N VAL A 40 -35.08 42.06 35.63
CA VAL A 40 -34.26 42.72 34.58
C VAL A 40 -32.76 42.76 34.94
N SER A 41 -31.89 42.87 33.93
CA SER A 41 -30.79 43.88 33.84
C SER A 41 -29.36 43.37 33.59
N ALA A 42 -28.60 44.26 32.95
CA ALA A 42 -27.13 44.34 32.80
C ALA A 42 -26.41 43.25 31.98
N ALA A 43 -25.84 43.70 30.85
CA ALA A 43 -24.69 43.04 30.24
C ALA A 43 -23.41 43.35 31.03
N PRO A 44 -22.45 42.41 31.01
CA PRO A 44 -21.03 42.76 30.95
C PRO A 44 -20.37 42.20 29.69
N GLU A 45 -19.28 42.84 29.28
CA GLU A 45 -18.45 42.44 28.16
C GLU A 45 -17.80 41.07 28.42
N SER A 46 -17.81 40.18 27.41
CA SER A 46 -17.04 38.94 27.46
C SER A 46 -15.86 39.04 26.49
N SER A 47 -14.66 38.89 27.05
CA SER A 47 -13.39 39.07 26.36
C SER A 47 -13.28 38.27 25.06
N ALA A 48 -12.68 38.88 24.04
CA ALA A 48 -12.28 38.17 22.84
C ALA A 48 -11.23 37.09 23.21
N SER A 49 -11.59 35.82 23.10
CA SER A 49 -10.61 34.74 23.04
C SER A 49 -9.78 34.94 21.78
N ALA A 50 -8.50 35.25 21.97
CA ALA A 50 -7.55 35.27 20.87
C ALA A 50 -7.42 33.84 20.31
N THR A 51 -7.97 33.60 19.12
CA THR A 51 -7.72 32.37 18.37
C THR A 51 -6.23 32.33 18.07
N ALA A 52 -5.50 31.50 18.81
CA ALA A 52 -4.09 31.24 18.54
C ALA A 52 -4.01 30.59 17.15
N ASN A 53 -3.51 31.35 16.17
CA ASN A 53 -3.26 30.83 14.84
C ASN A 53 -2.19 29.74 14.97
N PRO A 54 -2.43 28.49 14.53
CA PRO A 54 -1.46 27.42 14.71
C PRO A 54 -0.19 27.76 13.94
N THR A 55 0.94 27.86 14.65
CA THR A 55 2.25 27.99 14.02
C THR A 55 2.49 26.74 13.16
N PRO A 56 2.81 26.86 11.86
CA PRO A 56 3.10 25.70 11.03
C PRO A 56 4.30 24.94 11.62
N VAL A 57 4.10 23.65 11.90
CA VAL A 57 5.16 22.75 12.35
C VAL A 57 6.07 22.47 11.16
N ALA A 58 7.37 22.72 11.31
CA ALA A 58 8.34 22.35 10.29
C ALA A 58 8.42 20.83 10.18
N LEU A 59 8.28 20.30 8.97
CA LEU A 59 8.48 18.87 8.70
C LEU A 59 9.96 18.50 8.90
N PRO A 60 10.27 17.24 9.26
CA PRO A 60 11.63 16.74 9.15
C PRO A 60 12.06 16.76 7.68
N MET A 61 13.34 17.01 7.43
CA MET A 61 13.91 17.12 6.09
C MET A 61 15.18 16.27 6.02
N LEU A 62 15.39 15.60 4.89
CA LEU A 62 16.59 14.81 4.66
C LEU A 62 17.85 15.68 4.69
N PRO A 63 18.94 15.21 5.32
CA PRO A 63 20.25 15.86 5.25
C PRO A 63 20.78 15.86 3.81
N GLU A 64 21.84 16.63 3.55
CA GLU A 64 22.47 16.62 2.23
C GLU A 64 23.04 15.23 1.92
N ARG A 65 22.64 14.64 0.79
CA ARG A 65 23.14 13.33 0.38
C ARG A 65 24.57 13.46 -0.19
N PRO A 66 25.50 12.55 0.14
CA PRO A 66 26.78 12.43 -0.57
C PRO A 66 26.59 12.22 -2.08
N ALA A 67 27.47 12.78 -2.90
CA ALA A 67 27.42 12.56 -4.34
C ALA A 67 27.52 11.05 -4.67
N PRO A 68 26.64 10.50 -5.53
CA PRO A 68 26.75 9.11 -5.99
C PRO A 68 28.06 8.84 -6.76
N GLY A 69 28.41 7.56 -6.90
CA GLY A 69 29.53 7.15 -7.75
C GLY A 69 29.23 7.29 -9.25
N ASP A 70 30.30 7.39 -10.07
CA ASP A 70 30.28 7.65 -11.51
C ASP A 70 29.10 7.02 -12.29
N GLY A 71 28.42 7.84 -13.11
CA GLY A 71 27.29 7.42 -13.93
C GLY A 71 25.92 7.47 -13.23
N TRP A 72 25.86 8.03 -12.02
CA TRP A 72 24.67 8.16 -11.20
C TRP A 72 24.53 9.57 -10.63
N THR A 73 23.29 10.04 -10.53
CA THR A 73 22.89 11.30 -9.92
C THR A 73 21.88 11.06 -8.81
N ALA A 74 21.78 11.99 -7.86
CA ALA A 74 20.81 11.92 -6.77
C ALA A 74 19.58 12.75 -7.13
N PHE A 75 18.43 12.09 -7.30
CA PHE A 75 17.14 12.76 -7.27
C PHE A 75 16.78 13.08 -5.82
N THR A 76 16.29 14.29 -5.56
CA THR A 76 15.73 14.72 -4.28
C THR A 76 14.56 15.66 -4.58
N ASP A 77 13.42 15.48 -3.91
CA ASP A 77 12.26 16.34 -4.11
C ASP A 77 12.48 17.75 -3.53
N GLU A 78 11.62 18.71 -3.92
CA GLU A 78 11.74 20.12 -3.50
C GLU A 78 11.61 20.32 -1.98
N GLN A 79 10.84 19.46 -1.29
CA GLN A 79 10.63 19.51 0.17
C GLN A 79 11.68 18.69 0.92
N ARG A 80 12.54 17.93 0.22
CA ARG A 80 13.57 17.04 0.77
C ARG A 80 13.00 15.99 1.72
N LEU A 81 11.84 15.44 1.38
CA LEU A 81 11.19 14.34 2.09
C LEU A 81 11.62 12.97 1.55
N VAL A 82 11.98 12.88 0.26
CA VAL A 82 12.45 11.66 -0.40
C VAL A 82 13.67 11.94 -1.28
N SER A 83 14.56 10.95 -1.38
CA SER A 83 15.73 11.01 -2.25
C SER A 83 16.11 9.59 -2.72
N PHE A 84 16.55 9.43 -3.96
CA PHE A 84 17.06 8.14 -4.50
C PHE A 84 18.09 8.40 -5.61
N GLU A 85 19.02 7.46 -5.80
CA GLU A 85 20.02 7.51 -6.87
C GLU A 85 19.43 6.96 -8.17
N VAL A 86 19.66 7.65 -9.29
CA VAL A 86 19.31 7.17 -10.63
C VAL A 86 20.53 7.22 -11.56
N PRO A 87 20.64 6.34 -12.57
CA PRO A 87 21.63 6.49 -13.64
C PRO A 87 21.44 7.81 -14.38
N ASP A 88 22.53 8.46 -14.81
CA ASP A 88 22.51 9.77 -15.49
C ASP A 88 21.70 9.79 -16.80
N SER A 89 21.40 8.62 -17.37
CA SER A 89 20.62 8.44 -18.60
C SER A 89 19.14 8.16 -18.36
N TRP A 90 18.70 8.12 -17.10
CA TRP A 90 17.30 7.91 -16.72
C TRP A 90 16.66 9.24 -16.30
N THR A 91 15.35 9.33 -16.46
CA THR A 91 14.57 10.54 -16.13
C THR A 91 13.66 10.25 -14.94
N VAL A 92 13.55 11.23 -14.04
CA VAL A 92 12.52 11.25 -12.98
C VAL A 92 11.55 12.39 -13.28
N GLU A 93 10.26 12.07 -13.39
CA GLU A 93 9.21 13.03 -13.74
C GLU A 93 8.11 13.01 -12.68
N ALA A 94 7.59 14.19 -12.30
CA ALA A 94 6.48 14.28 -11.37
C ALA A 94 5.17 13.84 -12.04
N ILE A 95 4.35 13.06 -11.32
CA ILE A 95 3.03 12.64 -11.79
C ILE A 95 2.01 13.65 -11.28
N GLU A 96 1.54 14.57 -12.15
CA GLU A 96 0.63 15.65 -11.77
C GLU A 96 -0.76 15.15 -11.34
N ASP A 97 -1.24 14.05 -11.92
CA ASP A 97 -2.48 13.36 -11.57
C ASP A 97 -2.17 11.85 -11.42
N PRO A 98 -1.97 11.36 -10.18
CA PRO A 98 -1.71 9.94 -9.93
C PRO A 98 -2.99 9.08 -10.03
N GLY A 99 -4.17 9.69 -10.17
CA GLY A 99 -5.47 9.02 -10.15
C GLY A 99 -6.02 8.77 -8.74
N GLU A 100 -6.98 7.85 -8.65
CA GLU A 100 -7.62 7.47 -7.39
C GLU A 100 -6.69 6.66 -6.46
N GLY A 101 -6.88 6.77 -5.15
CA GLY A 101 -6.12 6.01 -4.14
C GLY A 101 -4.90 6.72 -3.55
N PHE A 102 -4.79 8.04 -3.75
CA PHE A 102 -3.73 8.87 -3.17
C PHE A 102 -4.34 10.13 -2.52
N GLU A 103 -3.81 10.54 -1.37
CA GLU A 103 -4.29 11.73 -0.65
C GLU A 103 -3.55 13.01 -1.11
N GLU A 104 -4.17 14.17 -0.92
CA GLU A 104 -3.56 15.47 -1.25
C GLU A 104 -2.23 15.69 -0.52
N GLY A 105 -1.28 16.30 -1.23
CA GLY A 105 0.09 16.51 -0.73
C GLY A 105 0.97 15.26 -0.77
N GLY A 106 0.55 14.20 -1.47
CA GLY A 106 1.41 13.07 -1.82
C GLY A 106 2.48 13.46 -2.86
N LEU A 107 3.69 12.96 -2.67
CA LEU A 107 4.76 12.93 -3.66
C LEU A 107 4.59 11.73 -4.59
N HIS A 108 4.62 11.97 -5.90
CA HIS A 108 4.43 10.98 -6.95
C HIS A 108 5.42 11.20 -8.09
N PHE A 109 6.24 10.19 -8.39
CA PHE A 109 7.28 10.27 -9.42
C PHE A 109 7.37 9.01 -10.28
N ASP A 110 7.37 9.19 -11.60
CA ASP A 110 7.72 8.15 -12.59
C ASP A 110 9.24 8.14 -12.79
N VAL A 111 9.86 6.97 -12.83
CA VAL A 111 11.27 6.81 -13.22
C VAL A 111 11.37 5.99 -14.50
N SER A 112 11.90 6.59 -15.56
CA SER A 112 11.95 6.02 -16.90
C SER A 112 13.39 5.87 -17.42
N ASN A 113 13.62 4.82 -18.20
CA ASN A 113 14.91 4.59 -18.84
C ASN A 113 15.14 5.54 -20.05
N ALA A 114 16.33 5.49 -20.64
CA ALA A 114 16.70 6.28 -21.82
C ALA A 114 15.83 6.03 -23.08
N ASP A 115 15.09 4.92 -23.13
CA ASP A 115 14.14 4.57 -24.21
C ASP A 115 12.71 5.06 -23.91
N GLY A 116 12.48 5.73 -22.77
CA GLY A 116 11.16 6.19 -22.32
C GLY A 116 10.29 5.12 -21.67
N ALA A 117 10.85 3.97 -21.28
CA ALA A 117 10.11 2.93 -20.57
C ALA A 117 10.15 3.18 -19.05
N THR A 118 8.99 3.42 -18.42
CA THR A 118 8.86 3.46 -16.95
C THR A 118 9.37 2.15 -16.35
N LEU A 119 10.28 2.27 -15.37
CA LEU A 119 10.89 1.18 -14.62
C LEU A 119 10.33 1.08 -13.20
N ALA A 120 10.06 2.22 -12.56
CA ALA A 120 9.47 2.26 -11.23
C ALA A 120 8.66 3.54 -11.04
N GLN A 121 7.77 3.53 -10.05
CA GLN A 121 7.02 4.69 -9.58
C GLN A 121 7.20 4.81 -8.07
N LEU A 122 7.47 6.02 -7.59
CA LEU A 122 7.40 6.36 -6.17
C LEU A 122 6.05 7.01 -5.89
N HIS A 123 5.35 6.53 -4.86
CA HIS A 123 4.12 7.15 -4.36
C HIS A 123 4.17 7.23 -2.83
N THR A 124 3.65 8.31 -2.28
CA THR A 124 3.41 8.51 -0.83
C THR A 124 1.94 8.82 -0.60
N ARG A 125 1.49 8.86 0.66
CA ARG A 125 0.08 9.07 1.04
C ARG A 125 -0.91 8.19 0.26
N ILE A 126 -0.56 6.93 0.10
CA ILE A 126 -1.39 5.93 -0.56
C ILE A 126 -2.57 5.63 0.38
N THR A 127 -3.81 5.78 -0.10
CA THR A 127 -4.98 5.30 0.63
C THR A 127 -4.98 3.76 0.55
N PRO A 128 -4.83 3.02 1.66
CA PRO A 128 -4.82 1.56 1.62
C PRO A 128 -6.16 1.03 1.09
N PRO A 129 -6.17 0.17 0.07
CA PRO A 129 -7.42 -0.36 -0.48
C PRO A 129 -8.08 -1.31 0.52
N ALA A 130 -9.36 -1.06 0.81
CA ALA A 130 -10.18 -1.91 1.66
C ALA A 130 -10.63 -3.16 0.91
N GLU A 131 -9.73 -4.15 0.77
CA GLU A 131 -10.05 -5.44 0.15
C GLU A 131 -9.84 -6.63 1.09
N GLU A 132 -10.93 -7.38 1.27
CA GLU A 132 -10.93 -8.66 1.96
C GLU A 132 -10.56 -9.79 0.99
N CYS A 133 -9.56 -10.60 1.35
CA CYS A 133 -9.22 -11.78 0.58
C CYS A 133 -10.25 -12.89 0.81
N ALA A 134 -11.03 -13.22 -0.23
CA ALA A 134 -11.95 -14.36 -0.18
C ALA A 134 -11.17 -15.66 0.13
N ALA A 135 -11.77 -16.55 0.93
CA ALA A 135 -11.08 -17.76 1.43
C ALA A 135 -10.60 -18.72 0.33
N ASP A 136 -11.18 -18.64 -0.87
CA ASP A 136 -10.82 -19.38 -2.08
C ASP A 136 -10.19 -18.49 -3.18
N GLY A 137 -10.01 -17.19 -2.93
CA GLY A 137 -9.43 -16.21 -3.87
C GLY A 137 -7.90 -16.10 -3.80
N ALA A 138 -7.25 -16.72 -2.83
CA ALA A 138 -5.80 -16.63 -2.64
C ALA A 138 -5.03 -17.44 -3.71
N SER A 139 -4.16 -16.77 -4.46
CA SER A 139 -3.27 -17.37 -5.45
C SER A 139 -1.91 -17.72 -4.83
N PRO A 140 -1.31 -18.89 -5.14
CA PRO A 140 0.07 -19.20 -4.76
C PRO A 140 1.06 -18.15 -5.26
N TYR A 141 2.06 -17.81 -4.47
CA TYR A 141 3.14 -16.92 -4.87
C TYR A 141 4.52 -17.41 -4.40
N VAL A 142 5.56 -16.91 -5.03
CA VAL A 142 6.96 -17.13 -4.64
C VAL A 142 7.71 -15.81 -4.52
N VAL A 143 8.67 -15.77 -3.61
CA VAL A 143 9.62 -14.66 -3.46
C VAL A 143 10.93 -15.05 -4.17
N LEU A 144 11.35 -14.28 -5.16
CA LEU A 144 12.56 -14.54 -5.95
C LEU A 144 13.81 -13.84 -5.40
N SER A 145 13.65 -12.63 -4.85
CA SER A 145 14.66 -11.97 -4.01
C SER A 145 13.99 -11.26 -2.84
N SER A 146 14.73 -11.09 -1.75
CA SER A 146 14.28 -10.40 -0.54
C SER A 146 15.48 -9.85 0.24
N GLU A 147 15.78 -8.57 0.04
CA GLU A 147 16.97 -7.89 0.56
C GLU A 147 16.52 -6.79 1.55
N PRO A 148 17.16 -6.63 2.72
CA PRO A 148 16.80 -5.54 3.64
C PRO A 148 17.00 -4.18 2.98
N VAL A 149 16.16 -3.20 3.31
CA VAL A 149 16.31 -1.82 2.85
C VAL A 149 16.13 -0.85 4.02
N ASP A 150 17.01 0.15 4.11
CA ASP A 150 17.10 1.08 5.24
C ASP A 150 16.16 2.27 5.03
N VAL A 151 14.88 2.07 5.32
CA VAL A 151 13.82 3.09 5.22
C VAL A 151 12.93 3.05 6.47
N PRO A 152 12.37 4.20 6.92
CA PRO A 152 11.51 4.24 8.10
C PRO A 152 10.19 3.48 7.86
N SER A 153 9.84 2.63 8.82
CA SER A 153 8.52 2.00 8.95
C SER A 153 7.98 2.22 10.36
N THR A 154 6.65 2.33 10.47
CA THR A 154 5.87 2.37 11.72
C THR A 154 4.90 1.19 11.81
N ALA A 155 5.13 0.11 11.04
CA ALA A 155 4.26 -1.05 10.97
C ALA A 155 4.41 -1.98 12.19
N GLU A 156 3.42 -1.95 13.08
CA GLU A 156 3.33 -2.76 14.30
C GLU A 156 2.25 -3.88 14.20
N ALA A 157 1.76 -4.18 13.00
CA ALA A 157 0.63 -5.09 12.78
C ALA A 157 1.06 -6.58 12.74
N GLU A 158 0.09 -7.49 12.86
CA GLU A 158 0.35 -8.91 12.62
C GLU A 158 0.72 -9.12 11.14
N GLY A 159 1.87 -9.76 10.90
CA GLY A 159 2.45 -9.92 9.56
C GLY A 159 3.40 -8.79 9.13
N SER A 160 3.61 -7.77 9.95
CA SER A 160 4.67 -6.78 9.72
C SER A 160 6.08 -7.39 9.84
N ILE A 161 7.00 -6.86 9.04
CA ILE A 161 8.42 -7.25 8.96
C ILE A 161 9.28 -5.99 8.79
N GLU A 162 10.58 -6.08 9.12
CA GLU A 162 11.54 -5.03 8.74
C GLU A 162 11.47 -4.77 7.22
N PRO A 163 11.53 -3.50 6.75
CA PRO A 163 11.42 -3.17 5.34
C PRO A 163 12.41 -3.94 4.45
N ARG A 164 11.89 -4.47 3.34
CA ARG A 164 12.66 -5.25 2.36
C ARG A 164 12.37 -4.79 0.94
N PHE A 165 13.42 -4.69 0.12
CA PHE A 165 13.25 -4.81 -1.32
C PHE A 165 12.91 -6.27 -1.65
N VAL A 166 11.86 -6.50 -2.42
CA VAL A 166 11.41 -7.83 -2.82
C VAL A 166 11.15 -7.91 -4.31
N VAL A 167 11.37 -9.10 -4.86
CA VAL A 167 10.88 -9.51 -6.18
C VAL A 167 9.93 -10.67 -5.96
N ARG A 168 8.66 -10.52 -6.34
CA ARG A 168 7.60 -11.51 -6.09
C ARG A 168 6.96 -11.96 -7.39
N VAL A 169 6.49 -13.20 -7.42
CA VAL A 169 5.74 -13.77 -8.55
C VAL A 169 4.50 -14.48 -8.04
N ILE A 170 3.32 -14.07 -8.50
CA ILE A 170 2.02 -14.67 -8.17
C ILE A 170 1.49 -15.49 -9.34
N GLN A 171 0.84 -16.62 -9.03
CA GLN A 171 0.33 -17.56 -10.02
C GLN A 171 -1.14 -17.27 -10.35
N GLY A 172 -1.43 -17.00 -11.63
CA GLY A 172 -2.79 -17.01 -12.20
C GLY A 172 -2.83 -17.90 -13.44
N PHE A 173 -3.45 -17.43 -14.54
CA PHE A 173 -3.34 -18.10 -15.84
C PHE A 173 -1.91 -18.03 -16.44
N ARG A 174 -1.07 -17.14 -15.90
CA ARG A 174 0.37 -16.99 -16.12
C ARG A 174 1.06 -16.68 -14.78
N PHE A 175 2.38 -16.55 -14.79
CA PHE A 175 3.15 -16.09 -13.64
C PHE A 175 3.36 -14.59 -13.74
N PHE A 176 2.75 -13.80 -12.86
CA PHE A 176 2.82 -12.33 -12.86
C PHE A 176 3.85 -11.87 -11.84
N SER A 177 4.76 -10.97 -12.22
CA SER A 177 5.78 -10.45 -11.32
C SER A 177 5.54 -9.00 -10.92
N SER A 178 6.14 -8.64 -9.80
CA SER A 178 6.33 -7.25 -9.38
C SER A 178 7.54 -7.17 -8.45
N TYR A 179 8.13 -5.98 -8.35
CA TYR A 179 9.20 -5.67 -7.43
C TYR A 179 9.02 -4.30 -6.80
N GLY A 180 9.50 -4.17 -5.56
CA GLY A 180 9.44 -2.92 -4.80
C GLY A 180 9.80 -3.13 -3.35
N ILE A 181 9.64 -2.09 -2.54
CA ILE A 181 9.80 -2.14 -1.08
C ILE A 181 8.54 -2.69 -0.40
N THR A 182 8.68 -3.36 0.75
CA THR A 182 7.54 -3.76 1.59
C THR A 182 7.94 -4.00 3.04
N ASP A 183 7.05 -3.71 3.98
CA ASP A 183 7.16 -4.05 5.41
C ASP A 183 6.08 -5.05 5.88
N VAL A 184 5.43 -5.75 4.94
CA VAL A 184 4.39 -6.75 5.24
C VAL A 184 4.63 -8.06 4.50
N VAL A 185 4.37 -9.19 5.16
CA VAL A 185 4.38 -10.51 4.50
C VAL A 185 3.29 -10.59 3.44
N GLY A 186 3.55 -11.33 2.36
CA GLY A 186 2.62 -11.41 1.22
C GLY A 186 1.29 -12.12 1.54
N GLY A 187 1.24 -12.96 2.56
CA GLY A 187 0.06 -13.72 2.96
C GLY A 187 0.43 -14.99 3.73
N ALA A 188 -0.58 -15.74 4.16
CA ALA A 188 -0.38 -17.02 4.84
C ALA A 188 0.04 -18.12 3.86
N ASP A 189 0.87 -19.06 4.32
CA ASP A 189 1.24 -20.31 3.63
C ASP A 189 1.75 -20.18 2.18
N GLY A 190 2.25 -19.00 1.79
CA GLY A 190 2.71 -18.73 0.43
C GLY A 190 1.58 -18.51 -0.58
N ALA A 191 0.38 -18.13 -0.13
CA ALA A 191 -0.74 -17.71 -0.97
C ALA A 191 -1.23 -16.31 -0.60
N ALA A 192 -1.73 -15.56 -1.59
CA ALA A 192 -2.17 -14.18 -1.44
C ALA A 192 -3.26 -13.83 -2.45
N CYS A 193 -4.24 -13.01 -2.08
CA CYS A 193 -5.06 -12.30 -3.08
C CYS A 193 -4.28 -11.10 -3.66
N VAL A 194 -3.48 -10.44 -2.82
CA VAL A 194 -2.77 -9.20 -3.12
C VAL A 194 -1.39 -9.22 -2.46
N LEU A 195 -0.38 -8.76 -3.18
CA LEU A 195 0.98 -8.59 -2.67
C LEU A 195 1.32 -7.10 -2.73
N TYR A 196 1.26 -6.41 -1.59
CA TYR A 196 1.51 -4.97 -1.49
C TYR A 196 3.00 -4.64 -1.52
N ASN A 197 3.45 -3.74 -2.39
CA ASN A 197 4.78 -3.14 -2.37
C ASN A 197 4.75 -1.80 -1.61
N THR A 198 4.17 -1.82 -0.41
CA THR A 198 4.03 -0.64 0.44
C THR A 198 4.78 -0.79 1.75
N VAL A 199 5.24 0.33 2.28
CA VAL A 199 5.79 0.50 3.63
C VAL A 199 4.96 1.55 4.37
N GLN A 200 4.59 1.27 5.61
CA GLN A 200 3.84 2.19 6.48
C GLN A 200 4.80 3.24 7.06
N GLY A 201 4.85 4.42 6.45
CA GLY A 201 5.81 5.47 6.83
C GLY A 201 5.42 6.28 8.07
N PRO A 202 6.23 7.28 8.43
CA PRO A 202 5.87 8.32 9.39
C PRO A 202 4.68 9.15 8.89
N ASP A 203 3.89 9.72 9.80
CA ASP A 203 2.61 10.43 9.52
C ASP A 203 2.67 11.45 8.35
N HIS A 204 3.79 12.16 8.19
CA HIS A 204 3.92 13.19 7.16
C HIS A 204 4.09 12.60 5.73
N ILE A 205 4.62 11.37 5.64
CA ILE A 205 4.79 10.57 4.42
C ILE A 205 3.55 9.67 4.17
N GLY A 206 2.97 9.13 5.24
CA GLY A 206 1.89 8.14 5.16
C GLY A 206 2.37 6.79 4.63
N LEU A 207 1.43 6.00 4.09
CA LEU A 207 1.74 4.76 3.37
C LEU A 207 2.44 5.10 2.05
N TYR A 208 3.59 4.47 1.78
CA TYR A 208 4.40 4.76 0.59
C TYR A 208 4.87 3.50 -0.14
N SER A 209 5.20 3.65 -1.41
CA SER A 209 5.63 2.59 -2.34
C SER A 209 6.79 3.10 -3.19
N PHE A 210 7.75 2.24 -3.49
CA PHE A 210 8.70 2.44 -4.59
C PHE A 210 8.98 1.09 -5.26
N GLY A 211 8.59 0.96 -6.52
CA GLY A 211 8.55 -0.32 -7.25
C GLY A 211 7.87 -0.19 -8.62
N ASP A 212 7.64 -1.31 -9.31
CA ASP A 212 6.93 -1.31 -10.61
C ASP A 212 5.40 -1.23 -10.50
N ALA A 213 4.84 -1.50 -9.31
CA ALA A 213 3.44 -1.31 -8.97
C ALA A 213 3.26 -1.19 -7.45
N VAL A 214 2.24 -0.47 -6.99
CA VAL A 214 1.86 -0.42 -5.56
C VAL A 214 1.38 -1.79 -5.04
N GLN A 215 0.74 -2.58 -5.89
CA GLN A 215 0.23 -3.90 -5.55
C GLN A 215 0.32 -4.88 -6.74
N LEU A 216 0.60 -6.15 -6.45
CA LEU A 216 0.59 -7.26 -7.41
C LEU A 216 -0.57 -8.21 -7.11
N ARG A 217 -1.26 -8.63 -8.18
CA ARG A 217 -2.38 -9.57 -8.16
C ARG A 217 -2.25 -10.56 -9.31
N ALA A 218 -2.84 -11.75 -9.16
CA ALA A 218 -3.03 -12.64 -10.30
C ALA A 218 -4.07 -12.00 -11.24
N LEU A 219 -3.70 -11.78 -12.50
CA LEU A 219 -4.62 -11.20 -13.48
C LEU A 219 -5.53 -12.27 -14.10
N ASP A 220 -6.72 -11.86 -14.50
CA ASP A 220 -7.65 -12.63 -15.34
C ASP A 220 -7.31 -12.47 -16.84
N PRO A 221 -7.53 -13.47 -17.72
CA PRO A 221 -7.27 -13.37 -19.15
C PRO A 221 -7.95 -12.19 -19.89
N THR A 222 -9.00 -11.60 -19.33
CA THR A 222 -9.69 -10.42 -19.87
C THR A 222 -8.97 -9.10 -19.59
N GLN A 223 -8.02 -9.05 -18.65
CA GLN A 223 -7.26 -7.85 -18.26
C GLN A 223 -6.11 -7.54 -19.24
N VAL A 224 -6.47 -7.39 -20.52
CA VAL A 224 -5.53 -7.07 -21.61
C VAL A 224 -4.97 -5.66 -21.45
N GLY A 225 -3.66 -5.49 -21.66
CA GLY A 225 -3.00 -4.19 -21.60
C GLY A 225 -2.42 -3.81 -20.24
N SER A 226 -2.50 -4.68 -19.23
CA SER A 226 -1.79 -4.46 -17.96
C SER A 226 -0.28 -4.30 -18.17
N ARG A 227 0.34 -3.37 -17.42
CA ARG A 227 1.79 -3.18 -17.38
C ARG A 227 2.52 -4.26 -16.55
N THR A 228 1.79 -5.06 -15.76
CA THR A 228 2.37 -6.15 -14.94
C THR A 228 3.06 -7.18 -15.84
N GLN A 229 4.37 -7.38 -15.66
CA GLN A 229 5.13 -8.34 -16.45
C GLN A 229 4.66 -9.78 -16.18
N SER A 230 4.53 -10.61 -17.22
CA SER A 230 4.07 -12.00 -17.09
C SER A 230 4.89 -13.02 -17.88
N PHE A 231 5.11 -14.17 -17.26
CA PHE A 231 5.97 -15.25 -17.76
C PHE A 231 5.18 -16.55 -17.97
N ALA A 232 5.69 -17.43 -18.83
CA ALA A 232 5.15 -18.79 -18.98
C ALA A 232 5.64 -19.71 -17.85
N THR A 233 6.79 -19.42 -17.22
CA THR A 233 7.32 -20.18 -16.08
C THR A 233 8.02 -19.28 -15.04
N ILE A 234 8.14 -19.78 -13.81
CA ILE A 234 8.95 -19.14 -12.75
C ILE A 234 10.43 -19.03 -13.16
N ALA A 235 10.95 -20.01 -13.92
CA ALA A 235 12.35 -20.01 -14.38
C ALA A 235 12.65 -18.86 -15.37
N GLU A 236 11.67 -18.46 -16.19
CA GLU A 236 11.78 -17.27 -17.04
C GLU A 236 11.81 -15.98 -16.21
N ALA A 237 10.97 -15.89 -15.18
CA ALA A 237 10.97 -14.75 -14.24
C ALA A 237 12.32 -14.64 -13.52
N GLN A 238 12.83 -15.73 -12.97
CA GLN A 238 14.17 -15.79 -12.35
C GLN A 238 15.25 -15.31 -13.33
N LYS A 239 15.24 -15.82 -14.57
CA LYS A 239 16.19 -15.40 -15.60
C LYS A 239 16.11 -13.90 -15.90
N ARG A 240 14.90 -13.31 -15.95
CA ARG A 240 14.68 -11.87 -16.18
C ARG A 240 15.29 -11.00 -15.08
N PHE A 241 15.11 -11.40 -13.82
CA PHE A 241 15.58 -10.63 -12.65
C PHE A 241 17.06 -10.88 -12.30
N SER A 242 17.71 -11.86 -12.93
CA SER A 242 19.18 -12.03 -12.91
C SER A 242 19.91 -11.30 -14.04
N GLN A 243 19.25 -10.40 -14.79
CA GLN A 243 19.90 -9.60 -15.84
C GLN A 243 20.47 -8.29 -15.28
N LYS A 244 21.58 -7.80 -15.87
CA LYS A 244 22.31 -6.62 -15.40
C LYS A 244 21.51 -5.31 -15.44
N ASP A 245 20.54 -5.18 -16.34
CA ASP A 245 19.66 -4.01 -16.38
C ASP A 245 18.80 -3.92 -15.11
N PHE A 246 18.42 -5.07 -14.54
CA PHE A 246 17.68 -5.12 -13.29
C PHE A 246 18.55 -4.78 -12.06
N ASP A 247 19.87 -5.00 -12.11
CA ASP A 247 20.77 -4.58 -11.03
C ASP A 247 20.75 -3.05 -10.82
N ALA A 248 20.58 -2.27 -11.90
CA ALA A 248 20.42 -0.82 -11.81
C ALA A 248 19.08 -0.43 -11.17
N ILE A 249 17.98 -1.11 -11.54
CA ILE A 249 16.65 -0.88 -10.95
C ILE A 249 16.67 -1.21 -9.45
N ARG A 250 17.30 -2.33 -9.08
CA ARG A 250 17.49 -2.73 -7.69
C ARG A 250 18.30 -1.69 -6.91
N ARG A 251 19.45 -1.23 -7.43
CA ARG A 251 20.25 -0.17 -6.77
C ARG A 251 19.44 1.10 -6.56
N MET A 252 18.71 1.56 -7.57
CA MET A 252 17.85 2.74 -7.47
C MET A 252 16.84 2.60 -6.32
N ILE A 253 16.06 1.52 -6.29
CA ILE A 253 15.04 1.32 -5.26
C ILE A 253 15.67 1.15 -3.86
N MET A 254 16.79 0.43 -3.75
CA MET A 254 17.50 0.25 -2.48
C MET A 254 18.24 1.51 -1.99
N SER A 255 18.40 2.54 -2.84
CA SER A 255 18.99 3.83 -2.47
C SER A 255 17.98 4.86 -1.98
N LEU A 256 16.72 4.46 -1.82
CA LEU A 256 15.67 5.32 -1.29
C LEU A 256 16.02 5.76 0.14
N GLN A 257 15.93 7.06 0.38
CA GLN A 257 15.88 7.66 1.71
C GLN A 257 14.56 8.41 1.83
N VAL A 258 13.98 8.36 3.02
CA VAL A 258 12.71 9.01 3.38
C VAL A 258 12.93 9.73 4.71
N ALA A 259 12.42 10.96 4.84
CA ALA A 259 12.49 11.72 6.08
C ALA A 259 11.75 11.02 7.22
N SER A 260 12.29 11.14 8.44
CA SER A 260 11.76 10.57 9.69
C SER A 260 11.96 11.51 10.87
#